data_AF-A0A932PMB6-F1
#
_entry.id   AF-A0A932PMB6-F1
#
_cell.length_a   1.000
_cell.length_b   1.000
_cell.length_c   1.000
_cell.angle_alpha   90.00
_cell.angle_beta   90.00
_cell.angle_gamma   90.00
#
_symmetry.space_group_name_H-M   'P 1'
#
loop_
_entity.id
_entity.type
_entity.pdbx_description
1 polymer ?
#
loop_
_entity_poly.entity_id
_entity_poly.type
_entity_poly.pdbx_seq_one_letter_code
_entity_poly.pdbx_strand_id
1 'polypeptide(L)'
;MLDPTFRGDGMALTVDGIFALMPELFLPEKAQSLTVSVYYQVTGEGGGDYTCLIEDGAFTLKREAKPDATSVVVISGEDWIALNEGKLDPMQAFMTGKLKGTGDLGLLQRFPKFFKKPQKQGGPLKPLKELVPARLGLLGPGLKVTIGAESWGDGAEVLGDEATVRGLVCGLAEPGPALLGGQLQFKGDMALLRQAWKTWSAEPEITFPDTPGGKALATLRRRYTGGASGTLEVKVEGVRYRLDFSPEGLAVRPGGVEGDEALSISDADFAALNAGKLNLVAALLGGAITVRGDMSQVAAYTAHFDADVNPAQSLLESMPERFNAEKAGDLEAVVGYQIDDMGYTVLIRNRTCMVFPRLLKPCDTLLKAKVDDFVAMSTGTLNAQEAFMTGKIQIEGDPLLMQKVAKSFRRPEV
;
A
#
# COMPACT_ATOMS: atom_id res chain seq x y z
N MET A 1 -6.80 -18.56 -32.07
CA MET A 1 -6.85 -19.50 -30.92
C MET A 1 -5.55 -19.33 -30.17
N LEU A 2 -5.60 -18.83 -28.93
CA LEU A 2 -4.41 -18.70 -28.07
C LEU A 2 -4.22 -20.00 -27.28
N ASP A 3 -2.98 -20.46 -27.20
CA ASP A 3 -2.54 -21.73 -26.61
C ASP A 3 -2.71 -21.75 -25.07
N PRO A 4 -3.27 -22.81 -24.45
CA PRO A 4 -3.63 -22.82 -23.03
C PRO A 4 -2.48 -23.12 -22.04
N THR A 5 -1.22 -23.13 -22.46
CA THR A 5 -0.12 -23.65 -21.63
C THR A 5 0.58 -22.63 -20.70
N PHE A 6 0.08 -21.40 -20.57
CA PHE A 6 0.69 -20.39 -19.68
C PHE A 6 0.10 -20.39 -18.27
N ARG A 7 0.44 -21.41 -17.48
CA ARG A 7 0.41 -21.35 -16.00
C ARG A 7 1.57 -22.16 -15.43
N GLY A 8 2.53 -21.48 -14.82
CA GLY A 8 3.54 -22.09 -13.96
C GLY A 8 4.92 -21.48 -14.09
N ASP A 9 5.51 -21.20 -12.94
CA ASP A 9 6.94 -21.03 -12.66
C ASP A 9 7.50 -19.60 -12.69
N GLY A 10 8.19 -19.24 -11.61
CA GLY A 10 8.70 -17.91 -11.30
C GLY A 10 9.45 -17.30 -12.47
N MET A 11 8.86 -16.26 -13.08
CA MET A 11 9.40 -15.69 -14.30
C MET A 11 10.10 -14.36 -14.01
N ALA A 12 11.38 -14.30 -14.40
CA ALA A 12 12.00 -13.03 -14.77
C ALA A 12 11.05 -12.22 -15.66
N LEU A 13 10.94 -10.90 -15.46
CA LEU A 13 10.14 -10.06 -16.36
C LEU A 13 10.64 -10.25 -17.80
N THR A 14 9.81 -10.84 -18.67
CA THR A 14 10.07 -10.97 -20.10
C THR A 14 9.37 -9.85 -20.88
N VAL A 15 9.86 -9.53 -22.08
CA VAL A 15 9.23 -8.55 -22.97
C VAL A 15 7.76 -8.90 -23.23
N ASP A 16 7.49 -10.15 -23.62
CA ASP A 16 6.13 -10.67 -23.86
C ASP A 16 5.26 -10.57 -22.61
N GLY A 17 5.79 -10.91 -21.43
CA GLY A 17 5.07 -10.82 -20.17
C GLY A 17 4.65 -9.40 -19.82
N ILE A 18 5.52 -8.41 -20.07
CA ILE A 18 5.19 -6.99 -19.86
C ILE A 18 4.05 -6.55 -20.77
N PHE A 19 4.10 -6.88 -22.07
CA PHE A 19 3.03 -6.52 -23.00
C PHE A 19 1.71 -7.23 -22.65
N ALA A 20 1.76 -8.50 -22.24
CA ALA A 20 0.57 -9.25 -21.84
C ALA A 20 -0.18 -8.64 -20.64
N LEU A 21 0.51 -7.87 -19.78
CA LEU A 21 -0.11 -7.15 -18.65
C LEU A 21 -0.78 -5.83 -19.06
N MET A 22 -0.42 -5.24 -20.21
CA MET A 22 -0.93 -3.93 -20.60
C MET A 22 -2.45 -3.85 -20.75
N PRO A 23 -3.17 -4.86 -21.32
CA PRO A 23 -4.62 -4.87 -21.33
C PRO A 23 -5.25 -4.82 -19.92
N GLU A 24 -4.66 -5.49 -18.94
CA GLU A 24 -5.18 -5.55 -17.56
C GLU A 24 -4.95 -4.23 -16.80
N LEU A 25 -3.85 -3.54 -17.12
CA LEU A 25 -3.48 -2.27 -16.48
C LEU A 25 -4.17 -1.06 -17.11
N PHE A 26 -4.82 -1.23 -18.26
CA PHE A 26 -5.44 -0.13 -19.00
C PHE A 26 -6.59 0.54 -18.23
N LEU A 27 -6.73 1.86 -18.37
CA LEU A 27 -7.75 2.69 -17.75
C LEU A 27 -8.70 3.26 -18.82
N PRO A 28 -9.81 2.57 -19.14
CA PRO A 28 -10.77 2.99 -20.16
C PRO A 28 -11.25 4.44 -20.01
N GLU A 29 -11.48 4.86 -18.76
CA GLU A 29 -11.97 6.19 -18.40
C GLU A 29 -11.04 7.32 -18.84
N LYS A 30 -9.74 7.06 -18.95
CA LYS A 30 -8.74 8.06 -19.36
C LYS A 30 -8.53 8.13 -20.87
N ALA A 31 -9.16 7.23 -21.62
CA ALA A 31 -8.96 7.04 -23.05
C ALA A 31 -10.26 7.14 -23.85
N GLN A 32 -11.33 7.69 -23.26
CA GLN A 32 -12.60 7.92 -23.94
C GLN A 32 -12.41 8.89 -25.12
N SER A 33 -13.06 8.61 -26.26
CA SER A 33 -12.96 9.38 -27.51
C SER A 33 -11.56 9.44 -28.15
N LEU A 34 -10.67 8.51 -27.81
CA LEU A 34 -9.34 8.41 -28.41
C LEU A 34 -9.32 7.24 -29.40
N THR A 35 -8.85 7.50 -30.63
CA THR A 35 -8.58 6.47 -31.66
C THR A 35 -7.14 6.62 -32.10
N VAL A 36 -6.24 5.80 -31.55
CA VAL A 36 -4.78 5.88 -31.81
C VAL A 36 -4.15 4.50 -31.81
N SER A 37 -3.03 4.35 -32.51
CA SER A 37 -2.20 3.14 -32.41
C SER A 37 -0.75 3.49 -32.10
N VAL A 38 -0.14 2.76 -31.16
CA VAL A 38 1.28 2.86 -30.82
C VAL A 38 1.96 1.54 -31.17
N TYR A 39 2.94 1.59 -32.07
CA TYR A 39 3.73 0.43 -32.46
C TYR A 39 5.08 0.43 -31.74
N TYR A 40 5.43 -0.69 -31.12
CA TYR A 40 6.70 -0.95 -30.47
C TYR A 40 7.48 -1.99 -31.27
N GLN A 41 8.62 -1.58 -31.80
CA GLN A 41 9.63 -2.45 -32.35
C GLN A 41 10.66 -2.74 -31.26
N VAL A 42 10.52 -3.88 -30.59
CA VAL A 42 11.46 -4.30 -29.54
C VAL A 42 12.56 -5.17 -30.16
N THR A 43 13.79 -4.69 -30.09
CA THR A 43 14.97 -5.31 -30.68
C THR A 43 15.75 -6.15 -29.67
N GLY A 44 16.59 -7.08 -30.13
CA GLY A 44 17.39 -7.95 -29.26
C GLY A 44 16.68 -9.22 -28.81
N GLU A 45 17.27 -9.92 -27.85
CA GLU A 45 16.78 -11.23 -27.39
C GLU A 45 15.41 -11.11 -26.68
N GLY A 46 14.47 -11.98 -27.05
CA GLY A 46 13.09 -11.93 -26.55
C GLY A 46 12.26 -10.76 -27.08
N GLY A 47 12.79 -9.95 -28.00
CA GLY A 47 12.09 -8.85 -28.65
C GLY A 47 11.04 -9.29 -29.67
N GLY A 48 10.37 -8.32 -30.28
CA GLY A 48 9.31 -8.53 -31.25
C GLY A 48 8.54 -7.25 -31.60
N ASP A 49 7.56 -7.41 -32.47
CA ASP A 49 6.68 -6.34 -32.92
C ASP A 49 5.37 -6.36 -32.15
N TYR A 50 5.04 -5.24 -31.50
CA TYR A 50 3.83 -5.10 -30.70
C TYR A 50 3.09 -3.84 -31.09
N THR A 51 1.82 -3.97 -31.45
CA THR A 51 0.95 -2.84 -31.77
C THR A 51 -0.16 -2.75 -30.73
N CYS A 52 -0.19 -1.62 -30.04
CA CYS A 52 -1.21 -1.23 -29.08
C CYS A 52 -2.24 -0.34 -29.78
N LEU A 53 -3.49 -0.76 -29.85
CA LEU A 53 -4.60 0.03 -30.37
C LEU A 53 -5.49 0.49 -29.22
N ILE A 54 -5.85 1.77 -29.24
CA ILE A 54 -6.87 2.34 -28.37
C ILE A 54 -7.97 2.90 -29.28
N GLU A 55 -9.19 2.41 -29.12
CA GLU A 55 -10.36 2.87 -29.87
C GLU A 55 -11.54 3.02 -28.89
N ASP A 56 -12.04 4.24 -28.72
CA ASP A 56 -13.21 4.56 -27.88
C ASP A 56 -13.17 3.96 -26.46
N GLY A 57 -12.01 4.04 -25.81
CA GLY A 57 -11.83 3.51 -24.46
C GLY A 57 -11.67 1.98 -24.40
N ALA A 58 -11.55 1.29 -25.54
CA ALA A 58 -11.11 -0.09 -25.61
C ALA A 58 -9.61 -0.17 -25.96
N PHE A 59 -8.88 -1.08 -25.32
CA PHE A 59 -7.46 -1.36 -25.60
C PHE A 59 -7.30 -2.75 -26.21
N THR A 60 -6.56 -2.84 -27.31
CA THR A 60 -6.22 -4.10 -27.96
C THR A 60 -4.72 -4.17 -28.19
N LEU A 61 -4.10 -5.27 -27.76
CA LEU A 61 -2.70 -5.58 -28.07
C LEU A 61 -2.65 -6.62 -29.20
N LYS A 62 -1.81 -6.37 -30.21
CA LYS A 62 -1.51 -7.32 -31.28
C LYS A 62 -0.01 -7.48 -31.43
N ARG A 63 0.43 -8.69 -31.73
CA ARG A 63 1.84 -8.98 -32.05
C ARG A 63 2.05 -8.86 -33.56
N GLU A 64 2.04 -7.62 -34.05
CA GLU A 64 2.18 -7.30 -35.47
C GLU A 64 3.00 -6.03 -35.65
N ALA A 65 3.71 -5.95 -36.77
CA ALA A 65 4.39 -4.73 -37.18
C ALA A 65 3.37 -3.75 -37.76
N LYS A 66 3.41 -2.49 -37.29
CA LYS A 66 2.58 -1.41 -37.83
C LYS A 66 3.39 -0.12 -38.00
N PRO A 67 4.26 -0.05 -39.02
CA PRO A 67 5.14 1.11 -39.23
C PRO A 67 4.41 2.43 -39.49
N ASP A 68 3.13 2.37 -39.89
CA ASP A 68 2.23 3.51 -40.14
C ASP A 68 1.37 3.90 -38.92
N ALA A 69 1.68 3.39 -37.73
CA ALA A 69 1.00 3.73 -36.49
C ALA A 69 1.13 5.23 -36.14
N THR A 70 0.18 5.75 -35.35
CA THR A 70 0.18 7.14 -34.83
C THR A 70 1.50 7.51 -34.17
N SER A 71 2.09 6.56 -33.42
CA SER A 71 3.44 6.69 -32.89
C SER A 71 4.18 5.36 -33.01
N VAL A 72 5.48 5.43 -33.29
CA VAL A 72 6.37 4.26 -33.38
C VAL A 72 7.50 4.41 -32.37
N VAL A 73 7.75 3.36 -31.59
CA VAL A 73 8.79 3.28 -30.57
C VAL A 73 9.76 2.16 -30.92
N VAL A 74 11.06 2.44 -30.91
CA VAL A 74 12.12 1.45 -31.05
C VAL A 74 12.93 1.41 -29.76
N ILE A 75 13.06 0.22 -29.17
CA ILE A 75 13.77 -0.01 -27.90
C ILE A 75 14.36 -1.42 -27.88
N SER A 76 15.42 -1.67 -27.10
CA SER A 76 15.91 -3.04 -26.89
C SER A 76 15.04 -3.79 -25.87
N GLY A 77 15.01 -5.12 -25.91
CA GLY A 77 14.31 -5.95 -24.92
C GLY A 77 14.83 -5.72 -23.50
N GLU A 78 16.14 -5.60 -23.35
CA GLU A 78 16.80 -5.27 -22.07
C GLU A 78 16.35 -3.90 -21.55
N ASP A 79 16.42 -2.85 -22.38
CA ASP A 79 16.03 -1.50 -21.97
C ASP A 79 14.50 -1.40 -21.73
N TRP A 80 13.69 -2.17 -22.47
CA TRP A 80 12.23 -2.27 -22.25
C TRP A 80 11.91 -2.85 -20.88
N ILE A 81 12.59 -3.94 -20.49
CA ILE A 81 12.45 -4.52 -19.15
C ILE A 81 12.93 -3.53 -18.09
N ALA A 82 14.12 -2.94 -18.26
CA ALA A 82 14.68 -1.98 -17.31
C ALA A 82 13.79 -0.74 -17.12
N LEU A 83 13.14 -0.26 -18.17
CA LEU A 83 12.19 0.86 -18.13
C LEU A 83 10.97 0.49 -17.30
N ASN A 84 10.41 -0.70 -17.50
CA ASN A 84 9.24 -1.18 -16.74
C ASN A 84 9.56 -1.54 -15.28
N GLU A 85 10.80 -1.93 -14.98
CA GLU A 85 11.29 -2.13 -13.60
C GLU A 85 11.61 -0.83 -12.86
N GLY A 86 11.65 0.31 -13.58
CA GLY A 86 12.06 1.62 -13.05
C GLY A 86 13.57 1.78 -12.87
N LYS A 87 14.38 0.88 -13.43
CA LYS A 87 15.86 0.96 -13.43
C LYS A 87 16.38 1.91 -14.50
N LEU A 88 15.59 2.17 -15.54
CA LEU A 88 15.90 3.09 -16.62
C LEU A 88 14.83 4.19 -16.67
N ASP A 89 15.27 5.44 -16.54
CA ASP A 89 14.36 6.59 -16.68
C ASP A 89 13.99 6.81 -18.16
N PRO A 90 12.70 6.98 -18.52
CA PRO A 90 12.26 7.17 -19.90
C PRO A 90 12.86 8.40 -20.60
N MET A 91 13.08 9.51 -19.87
CA MET A 91 13.69 10.71 -20.46
C MET A 91 15.18 10.46 -20.74
N GLN A 92 15.88 9.78 -19.82
CA GLN A 92 17.26 9.37 -20.04
C GLN A 92 17.40 8.40 -21.23
N ALA A 93 16.50 7.41 -21.34
CA ALA A 93 16.49 6.46 -22.44
C ALA A 93 16.30 7.16 -23.79
N PHE A 94 15.43 8.16 -23.84
CA PHE A 94 15.20 8.95 -25.06
C PHE A 94 16.41 9.82 -25.42
N MET A 95 16.97 10.55 -24.45
CA MET A 95 18.14 11.42 -24.66
C MET A 95 19.40 10.65 -25.06
N THR A 96 19.56 9.41 -24.58
CA THR A 96 20.69 8.53 -24.92
C THR A 96 20.46 7.73 -26.21
N GLY A 97 19.28 7.83 -26.83
CA GLY A 97 18.91 7.11 -28.05
C GLY A 97 18.61 5.62 -27.85
N LYS A 98 18.56 5.13 -26.60
CA LYS A 98 18.13 3.78 -26.22
C LYS A 98 16.64 3.55 -26.47
N LEU A 99 15.84 4.60 -26.30
CA LEU A 99 14.44 4.65 -26.70
C LEU A 99 14.31 5.68 -27.83
N LYS A 100 13.83 5.26 -28.98
CA LYS A 100 13.54 6.18 -30.11
C LYS A 100 12.04 6.23 -30.33
N GLY A 101 11.47 7.42 -30.32
CA GLY A 101 10.05 7.66 -30.61
C GLY A 101 9.90 8.49 -31.88
N THR A 102 8.98 8.10 -32.77
CA THR A 102 8.57 8.87 -33.96
C THR A 102 7.04 8.93 -34.05
N GLY A 103 6.50 9.84 -34.86
CA GLY A 103 5.06 10.13 -34.91
C GLY A 103 4.62 11.15 -33.86
N ASP A 104 3.48 10.93 -33.22
CA ASP A 104 2.98 11.82 -32.16
C ASP A 104 3.74 11.60 -30.84
N LEU A 105 4.69 12.49 -30.53
CA LEU A 105 5.46 12.46 -29.28
C LEU A 105 4.63 12.86 -28.05
N GLY A 106 3.60 13.70 -28.24
CA GLY A 106 2.69 14.10 -27.17
C GLY A 106 1.83 12.92 -26.72
N LEU A 107 1.42 12.08 -27.67
CA LEU A 107 0.80 10.79 -27.38
C LEU A 107 1.74 9.89 -26.58
N LEU A 108 2.99 9.71 -27.01
CA LEU A 108 3.97 8.86 -26.29
C LEU A 108 4.20 9.32 -24.84
N GLN A 109 4.22 10.64 -24.59
CA GLN A 109 4.37 11.18 -23.23
C GLN A 109 3.12 10.94 -22.35
N ARG A 110 1.93 10.95 -22.96
CA ARG A 110 0.67 10.70 -22.26
C ARG A 110 0.32 9.22 -22.15
N PHE A 111 0.85 8.39 -23.03
CA PHE A 111 0.48 6.98 -23.18
C PHE A 111 0.62 6.19 -21.87
N PRO A 112 1.71 6.32 -21.08
CA PRO A 112 1.81 5.66 -19.78
C PRO A 112 0.72 6.07 -18.77
N LYS A 113 0.10 7.25 -18.92
CA LYS A 113 -0.96 7.74 -18.01
C LYS A 113 -2.30 7.03 -18.23
N PHE A 114 -2.47 6.34 -19.37
CA PHE A 114 -3.63 5.50 -19.65
C PHE A 114 -3.53 4.12 -18.99
N PHE A 115 -2.42 3.80 -18.33
CA PHE A 115 -2.22 2.56 -17.60
C PHE A 115 -2.06 2.84 -16.11
N LYS A 116 -2.53 1.92 -15.27
CA LYS A 116 -2.15 1.84 -13.87
C LYS A 116 -0.67 1.47 -13.81
N LYS A 117 0.08 2.04 -12.86
CA LYS A 117 1.46 1.62 -12.63
C LYS A 117 1.44 0.12 -12.28
N PRO A 118 2.23 -0.74 -12.96
CA PRO A 118 2.37 -2.12 -12.53
C PRO A 118 2.87 -2.08 -11.09
N GLN A 119 2.02 -2.49 -10.15
CA GLN A 119 2.48 -2.77 -8.80
C GLN A 119 3.46 -3.93 -8.96
N LYS A 120 4.70 -3.75 -8.49
CA LYS A 120 5.68 -4.85 -8.44
C LYS A 120 4.98 -6.04 -7.80
N GLN A 121 4.74 -7.12 -8.56
CA GLN A 121 4.41 -8.41 -7.97
C GLN A 121 5.66 -8.86 -7.21
N GLY A 122 5.64 -8.49 -5.96
CA GLY A 122 6.78 -8.40 -5.07
C GLY A 122 6.20 -7.65 -3.89
N GLY A 123 5.37 -8.38 -3.14
CA GLY A 123 4.72 -7.87 -1.95
C GLY A 123 5.73 -7.25 -0.98
N PRO A 124 5.26 -6.70 0.15
CA PRO A 124 6.00 -5.81 1.06
C PRO A 124 7.18 -6.43 1.81
N LEU A 125 7.70 -7.59 1.39
CA LEU A 125 8.76 -8.31 2.05
C LEU A 125 10.11 -7.84 1.52
N LYS A 126 11.08 -7.69 2.44
CA LYS A 126 12.48 -7.61 2.03
C LYS A 126 12.81 -8.80 1.12
N PRO A 127 13.73 -8.62 0.15
CA PRO A 127 14.25 -9.74 -0.62
C PRO A 127 14.70 -10.88 0.31
N LEU A 128 14.49 -12.14 -0.06
CA LEU A 128 14.87 -13.27 0.80
C LEU A 128 16.37 -13.28 1.11
N LYS A 129 17.21 -12.78 0.20
CA LYS A 129 18.64 -12.53 0.43
C LYS A 129 18.95 -11.65 1.64
N GLU A 130 18.02 -10.81 2.09
CA GLU A 130 18.15 -9.97 3.29
C GLU A 130 17.41 -10.58 4.48
N LEU A 131 16.26 -11.19 4.23
CA LEU A 131 15.39 -11.74 5.26
C LEU A 131 15.93 -13.05 5.85
N VAL A 132 16.38 -13.99 5.02
CA VAL A 132 16.86 -15.30 5.47
C VAL A 132 18.08 -15.16 6.41
N PRO A 133 19.12 -14.37 6.11
CA PRO A 133 20.23 -14.16 7.04
C PRO A 133 19.81 -13.54 8.37
N ALA A 134 18.91 -12.55 8.34
CA ALA A 134 18.40 -11.91 9.56
C ALA A 134 17.66 -12.90 10.46
N ARG A 135 16.86 -13.79 9.87
CA ARG A 135 16.08 -14.81 10.58
C ARG A 135 16.93 -15.97 11.09
N LEU A 136 17.98 -16.35 10.37
CA LEU A 136 18.99 -17.29 10.85
C LEU A 136 19.77 -16.72 12.05
N GLY A 137 20.04 -15.41 12.05
CA GLY A 137 20.69 -14.73 13.16
C GLY A 137 19.95 -14.84 14.51
N LEU A 138 18.63 -15.03 14.49
CA LEU A 138 17.81 -15.22 15.70
C LEU A 138 17.93 -16.61 16.32
N LEU A 139 18.41 -17.61 15.56
CA LEU A 139 18.50 -19.01 15.99
C LEU A 139 19.90 -19.42 16.47
N GLY A 140 20.93 -18.73 15.98
CA GLY A 140 22.32 -19.17 16.10
C GLY A 140 22.72 -20.14 14.98
N PRO A 141 23.96 -20.67 15.01
CA PRO A 141 24.49 -21.53 13.95
C PRO A 141 23.82 -22.91 13.95
N GLY A 142 23.80 -23.57 12.78
CA GLY A 142 23.36 -24.97 12.65
C GLY A 142 22.18 -25.20 11.71
N LEU A 143 21.58 -24.13 11.17
CA LEU A 143 20.55 -24.21 10.15
C LEU A 143 21.00 -23.49 8.87
N LYS A 144 20.83 -24.17 7.74
CA LYS A 144 21.05 -23.67 6.39
C LYS A 144 19.72 -23.64 5.64
N VAL A 145 19.47 -22.57 4.90
CA VAL A 145 18.28 -22.41 4.05
C VAL A 145 18.74 -22.25 2.61
N THR A 146 18.13 -23.02 1.71
CA THR A 146 18.51 -23.06 0.30
C THR A 146 17.27 -22.91 -0.59
N ILE A 147 17.35 -22.00 -1.56
CA ILE A 147 16.29 -21.70 -2.52
C ILE A 147 16.93 -21.63 -3.91
N GLY A 148 16.61 -22.56 -4.79
CA GLY A 148 17.25 -22.63 -6.10
C GLY A 148 18.78 -22.71 -6.00
N ALA A 149 19.47 -21.71 -6.55
CA ALA A 149 20.93 -21.60 -6.52
C ALA A 149 21.47 -20.81 -5.29
N GLU A 150 20.60 -20.16 -4.52
CA GLU A 150 20.99 -19.35 -3.38
C GLU A 150 20.93 -20.17 -2.07
N SER A 151 21.90 -19.96 -1.18
CA SER A 151 21.99 -20.64 0.11
C SER A 151 22.54 -19.73 1.19
N TRP A 152 21.98 -19.81 2.39
CA TRP A 152 22.36 -18.99 3.55
C TRP A 152 22.48 -19.84 4.81
N GLY A 153 23.50 -19.57 5.62
CA GLY A 153 23.79 -20.33 6.84
C GLY A 153 24.53 -21.65 6.59
N ASP A 154 24.75 -22.40 7.65
CA ASP A 154 25.49 -23.66 7.67
C ASP A 154 24.83 -24.67 8.62
N GLY A 155 24.89 -25.97 8.29
CA GLY A 155 24.33 -27.06 9.10
C GLY A 155 23.15 -27.77 8.43
N ALA A 156 22.12 -28.08 9.23
CA ALA A 156 20.91 -28.77 8.76
C ALA A 156 20.21 -27.97 7.66
N GLU A 157 19.87 -28.61 6.55
CA GLU A 157 19.43 -27.92 5.34
C GLU A 157 17.92 -27.95 5.18
N VAL A 158 17.32 -26.77 5.08
CA VAL A 158 15.94 -26.54 4.63
C VAL A 158 15.99 -26.14 3.16
N LEU A 159 15.35 -26.90 2.30
CA LEU A 159 15.29 -26.65 0.87
C LEU A 159 13.83 -26.57 0.41
N GLY A 160 13.48 -25.55 -0.38
CA GLY A 160 12.13 -25.41 -0.89
C GLY A 160 12.03 -24.30 -1.92
N ASP A 161 10.87 -24.17 -2.54
CA ASP A 161 10.59 -23.04 -3.43
C ASP A 161 10.50 -21.72 -2.65
N GLU A 162 10.61 -20.60 -3.38
CA GLU A 162 10.65 -19.26 -2.80
C GLU A 162 9.42 -18.97 -1.92
N ALA A 163 8.22 -19.35 -2.35
CA ALA A 163 6.99 -19.06 -1.63
C ALA A 163 6.91 -19.86 -0.34
N THR A 164 7.26 -21.14 -0.39
CA THR A 164 7.26 -22.05 0.76
C THR A 164 8.29 -21.63 1.81
N VAL A 165 9.53 -21.36 1.40
CA VAL A 165 10.59 -20.94 2.33
C VAL A 165 10.25 -19.58 2.93
N ARG A 166 9.76 -18.63 2.14
CA ARG A 166 9.29 -17.31 2.61
C ARG A 166 8.18 -17.45 3.65
N GLY A 167 7.20 -18.32 3.41
CA GLY A 167 6.15 -18.63 4.39
C GLY A 167 6.73 -19.14 5.71
N LEU A 168 7.73 -20.02 5.64
CA LEU A 168 8.39 -20.58 6.80
C LEU A 168 9.20 -19.54 7.60
N VAL A 169 10.12 -18.82 6.94
CA VAL A 169 11.04 -17.88 7.62
C VAL A 169 10.33 -16.65 8.19
N CYS A 170 9.22 -16.25 7.57
CA CYS A 170 8.36 -15.18 8.08
C CYS A 170 7.40 -15.66 9.20
N GLY A 171 7.39 -16.96 9.55
CA GLY A 171 6.49 -17.51 10.56
C GLY A 171 5.01 -17.56 10.11
N LEU A 172 4.76 -17.56 8.80
CA LEU A 172 3.43 -17.51 8.19
C LEU A 172 2.87 -18.90 7.86
N ALA A 173 3.74 -19.89 7.64
CA ALA A 173 3.36 -21.26 7.32
C ALA A 173 4.06 -22.25 8.26
N GLU A 174 3.31 -23.26 8.69
CA GLU A 174 3.88 -24.40 9.39
C GLU A 174 4.72 -25.26 8.43
N PRO A 175 5.86 -25.80 8.89
CA PRO A 175 6.68 -26.67 8.05
C PRO A 175 5.96 -28.00 7.74
N GLY A 176 5.04 -28.47 8.59
CA GLY A 176 4.40 -29.78 8.48
C GLY A 176 3.69 -30.02 7.14
N PRO A 177 2.70 -29.20 6.75
CA PRO A 177 2.00 -29.35 5.47
C PRO A 177 2.93 -29.29 4.26
N ALA A 178 3.91 -28.38 4.27
CA ALA A 178 4.86 -28.23 3.16
C ALA A 178 5.87 -29.41 3.07
N LEU A 179 6.26 -29.99 4.21
CA LEU A 179 7.09 -31.20 4.26
C LEU A 179 6.31 -32.42 3.72
N LEU A 180 5.05 -32.57 4.11
CA LEU A 180 4.20 -33.67 3.64
C LEU A 180 3.84 -33.52 2.16
N GLY A 181 3.67 -32.28 1.69
CA GLY A 181 3.41 -31.94 0.29
C GLY A 181 4.66 -31.95 -0.60
N GLY A 182 5.86 -32.15 -0.04
CA GLY A 182 7.13 -32.18 -0.78
C GLY A 182 7.64 -30.81 -1.27
N GLN A 183 6.94 -29.73 -0.93
CA GLN A 183 7.30 -28.34 -1.26
C GLN A 183 8.47 -27.84 -0.39
N LEU A 184 8.61 -28.41 0.80
CA LEU A 184 9.73 -28.21 1.71
C LEU A 184 10.43 -29.55 1.94
N GLN A 185 11.76 -29.55 1.87
CA GLN A 185 12.62 -30.67 2.23
C GLN A 185 13.50 -30.23 3.39
N PHE A 186 13.69 -31.11 4.36
CA PHE A 186 14.57 -30.84 5.48
C PHE A 186 15.52 -32.01 5.73
N LYS A 187 16.81 -31.70 5.83
CA LYS A 187 17.89 -32.64 6.14
C LYS A 187 18.56 -32.22 7.44
N GLY A 188 18.14 -32.81 8.55
CA GLY A 188 18.71 -32.56 9.87
C GLY A 188 17.80 -33.03 10.99
N ASP A 189 18.11 -32.60 12.21
CA ASP A 189 17.29 -32.90 13.39
C ASP A 189 15.99 -32.09 13.36
N MET A 190 14.85 -32.79 13.37
CA MET A 190 13.52 -32.17 13.39
C MET A 190 13.29 -31.28 14.62
N ALA A 191 14.03 -31.48 15.72
CA ALA A 191 14.00 -30.58 16.88
C ALA A 191 14.48 -29.17 16.50
N LEU A 192 15.50 -29.07 15.65
CA LEU A 192 16.03 -27.79 15.18
C LEU A 192 15.04 -27.06 14.28
N LEU A 193 14.37 -27.77 13.36
CA LEU A 193 13.34 -27.16 12.50
C LEU A 193 12.13 -26.69 13.32
N ARG A 194 11.73 -27.45 14.35
CA ARG A 194 10.66 -27.04 15.28
C ARG A 194 11.05 -25.82 16.10
N GLN A 195 12.29 -25.76 16.57
CA GLN A 195 12.82 -24.60 17.29
C GLN A 195 12.88 -23.37 16.36
N ALA A 196 13.36 -23.55 15.13
CA ALA A 196 13.36 -22.53 14.09
C ALA A 196 11.97 -21.94 13.86
N TRP A 197 10.99 -22.82 13.63
CA TRP A 197 9.62 -22.40 13.43
C TRP A 197 9.04 -21.71 14.65
N LYS A 198 9.28 -22.20 15.88
CA LYS A 198 8.80 -21.58 17.12
C LYS A 198 9.36 -20.17 17.32
N THR A 199 10.64 -19.96 17.03
CA THR A 199 11.26 -18.61 17.09
C THR A 199 10.69 -17.72 16.00
N TRP A 200 10.54 -18.24 14.79
CA TRP A 200 10.06 -17.44 13.67
C TRP A 200 8.56 -17.08 13.75
N SER A 201 7.73 -17.97 14.27
CA SER A 201 6.30 -17.73 14.44
C SER A 201 5.96 -16.84 15.63
N ALA A 202 6.85 -16.73 16.63
CA ALA A 202 6.68 -15.83 17.77
C ALA A 202 6.83 -14.35 17.40
N GLU A 203 7.75 -14.03 16.47
CA GLU A 203 7.92 -12.70 15.91
C GLU A 203 7.77 -12.76 14.38
N PRO A 204 6.52 -12.81 13.87
CA PRO A 204 6.30 -12.85 12.44
C PRO A 204 6.69 -11.49 11.83
N GLU A 205 7.67 -11.51 10.93
CA GLU A 205 8.03 -10.36 10.09
C GLU A 205 6.89 -10.12 9.09
N ILE A 206 5.85 -9.45 9.57
CA ILE A 206 4.77 -8.93 8.74
C ILE A 206 5.16 -7.49 8.43
N THR A 207 5.54 -7.23 7.19
CA THR A 207 5.59 -5.87 6.69
C THR A 207 4.32 -5.64 5.88
N PHE A 208 3.62 -4.56 6.17
CA PHE A 208 2.37 -4.23 5.52
C PHE A 208 2.65 -3.42 4.25
N PRO A 209 1.80 -3.50 3.20
CA PRO A 209 2.00 -2.67 2.01
C PRO A 209 2.01 -1.18 2.40
N ASP A 210 2.89 -0.37 1.76
CA ASP A 210 2.91 1.10 1.93
C ASP A 210 1.74 1.74 1.17
N THR A 211 0.55 1.27 1.53
CA THR A 211 -0.76 1.70 1.09
C THR A 211 -1.55 2.07 2.35
N PRO A 212 -2.61 2.89 2.24
CA PRO A 212 -3.54 3.09 3.35
C PRO A 212 -3.97 1.74 3.94
N GLY A 213 -4.32 0.80 3.05
CA GLY A 213 -4.34 -0.66 3.23
C GLY A 213 -3.48 -1.24 4.33
N GLY A 214 -2.20 -1.35 4.01
CA GLY A 214 -1.26 -1.98 4.90
C GLY A 214 -1.04 -1.21 6.19
N LYS A 215 -1.08 0.13 6.16
CA LYS A 215 -0.93 0.96 7.36
C LYS A 215 -2.05 0.70 8.37
N ALA A 216 -3.28 0.51 7.91
CA ALA A 216 -4.40 0.19 8.80
C ALA A 216 -4.27 -1.22 9.41
N LEU A 217 -3.84 -2.23 8.64
CA LEU A 217 -3.58 -3.57 9.17
C LEU A 217 -2.43 -3.58 10.21
N ALA A 218 -1.39 -2.77 9.97
CA ALA A 218 -0.29 -2.55 10.93
C ALA A 218 -0.77 -1.94 12.24
N THR A 219 -1.73 -1.02 12.11
CA THR A 219 -2.30 -0.27 13.23
C THR A 219 -3.26 -1.15 14.01
N LEU A 220 -4.10 -1.96 13.36
CA LEU A 220 -4.99 -2.94 13.99
C LEU A 220 -4.21 -3.93 14.85
N ARG A 221 -3.09 -4.48 14.34
CA ARG A 221 -2.22 -5.38 15.09
C ARG A 221 -1.68 -4.75 16.40
N ARG A 222 -1.40 -3.45 16.39
CA ARG A 222 -0.89 -2.73 17.57
C ARG A 222 -1.98 -2.35 18.57
N ARG A 223 -3.20 -2.11 18.11
CA ARG A 223 -4.32 -1.60 18.93
C ARG A 223 -5.10 -2.66 19.66
N TYR A 224 -4.97 -3.93 19.27
CA TYR A 224 -5.66 -5.02 19.91
C TYR A 224 -4.99 -5.36 21.24
N THR A 225 -5.73 -5.22 22.34
CA THR A 225 -5.23 -5.37 23.72
C THR A 225 -5.39 -6.77 24.28
N GLY A 226 -5.89 -7.72 23.47
CA GLY A 226 -6.15 -9.10 23.90
C GLY A 226 -7.51 -9.24 24.59
N GLY A 227 -8.04 -10.47 24.59
CA GLY A 227 -9.22 -10.85 25.36
C GLY A 227 -10.19 -11.77 24.63
N ALA A 228 -10.33 -11.63 23.32
CA ALA A 228 -11.18 -12.47 22.50
C ALA A 228 -10.37 -13.40 21.59
N SER A 229 -10.96 -14.53 21.20
CA SER A 229 -10.36 -15.46 20.24
C SER A 229 -11.25 -15.60 19.03
N GLY A 230 -10.67 -15.65 17.85
CA GLY A 230 -11.44 -15.73 16.61
C GLY A 230 -10.59 -15.53 15.38
N THR A 231 -11.17 -15.79 14.22
CA THR A 231 -10.52 -15.58 12.93
C THR A 231 -11.43 -14.74 12.04
N LEU A 232 -10.85 -13.77 11.34
CA LEU A 232 -11.58 -12.84 10.48
C LEU A 232 -10.83 -12.67 9.16
N GLU A 233 -11.54 -12.61 8.03
CA GLU A 233 -10.92 -12.28 6.74
C GLU A 233 -11.08 -10.78 6.47
N VAL A 234 -10.06 -10.16 5.88
CA VAL A 234 -10.13 -8.81 5.34
C VAL A 234 -9.54 -8.85 3.95
N LYS A 235 -10.20 -8.18 3.01
CA LYS A 235 -9.64 -7.94 1.70
C LYS A 235 -9.15 -6.50 1.65
N VAL A 236 -7.89 -6.30 1.28
CA VAL A 236 -7.27 -4.99 1.10
C VAL A 236 -6.67 -4.94 -0.29
N GLU A 237 -7.18 -4.06 -1.15
CA GLU A 237 -6.63 -3.81 -2.49
C GLU A 237 -6.51 -5.10 -3.31
N GLY A 238 -7.54 -5.95 -3.24
CA GLY A 238 -7.53 -7.24 -3.93
C GLY A 238 -6.88 -8.41 -3.15
N VAL A 239 -6.06 -8.13 -2.15
CA VAL A 239 -5.31 -9.13 -1.38
C VAL A 239 -6.09 -9.54 -0.13
N ARG A 240 -6.27 -10.85 0.05
CA ARG A 240 -6.91 -11.41 1.26
C ARG A 240 -5.92 -11.49 2.42
N TYR A 241 -6.39 -11.13 3.59
CA TYR A 241 -5.68 -11.19 4.85
C TYR A 241 -6.56 -11.88 5.89
N ARG A 242 -5.98 -12.83 6.61
CA ARG A 242 -6.55 -13.49 7.77
C ARG A 242 -6.07 -12.81 9.05
N LEU A 243 -6.99 -12.41 9.90
CA LEU A 243 -6.78 -11.82 11.21
C LEU A 243 -7.14 -12.87 12.26
N ASP A 244 -6.13 -13.40 12.95
CA ASP A 244 -6.29 -14.36 14.04
C ASP A 244 -6.17 -13.61 15.38
N PHE A 245 -7.30 -13.46 16.07
CA PHE A 245 -7.40 -12.91 17.40
C PHE A 245 -7.11 -13.99 18.44
N SER A 246 -6.28 -13.66 19.43
CA SER A 246 -6.05 -14.48 20.61
C SER A 246 -6.05 -13.62 21.88
N PRO A 247 -6.03 -14.21 23.09
CA PRO A 247 -5.81 -13.44 24.32
C PRO A 247 -4.44 -12.76 24.37
N GLU A 248 -3.49 -13.21 23.56
CA GLU A 248 -2.08 -12.78 23.55
C GLU A 248 -1.81 -11.69 22.50
N GLY A 249 -2.70 -11.49 21.53
CA GLY A 249 -2.56 -10.47 20.51
C GLY A 249 -3.33 -10.78 19.23
N LEU A 250 -3.08 -9.97 18.20
CA LEU A 250 -3.68 -10.10 16.88
C LEU A 250 -2.60 -10.49 15.86
N ALA A 251 -2.71 -11.68 15.27
CA ALA A 251 -1.88 -12.10 14.16
C ALA A 251 -2.56 -11.76 12.83
N VAL A 252 -1.82 -11.16 11.90
CA VAL A 252 -2.33 -10.82 10.56
C VAL A 252 -1.51 -11.59 9.52
N ARG A 253 -2.17 -12.41 8.70
CA ARG A 253 -1.54 -13.33 7.75
C ARG A 253 -2.10 -13.09 6.34
N PRO A 254 -1.30 -13.09 5.28
CA PRO A 254 -1.83 -13.12 3.91
C PRO A 254 -2.57 -14.44 3.66
N GLY A 255 -3.68 -14.40 2.90
CA GLY A 255 -4.51 -15.57 2.60
C GLY A 255 -5.96 -15.41 3.05
N GLY A 256 -6.82 -16.30 2.57
CA GLY A 256 -8.23 -16.37 2.99
C GLY A 256 -8.43 -17.35 4.16
N VAL A 257 -9.62 -17.33 4.74
CA VAL A 257 -10.09 -18.29 5.73
C VAL A 257 -10.89 -19.36 4.99
N GLU A 258 -10.57 -20.65 5.17
CA GLU A 258 -11.44 -21.73 4.68
C GLU A 258 -12.63 -21.89 5.65
N GLY A 259 -13.85 -21.61 5.17
CA GLY A 259 -15.10 -21.81 5.91
C GLY A 259 -16.05 -20.61 5.89
N ASP A 260 -17.34 -20.87 6.12
CA ASP A 260 -18.46 -19.89 6.09
C ASP A 260 -18.41 -18.83 7.21
N GLU A 261 -17.41 -18.86 8.09
CA GLU A 261 -17.28 -17.95 9.25
C GLU A 261 -16.44 -16.69 8.95
N ALA A 262 -15.98 -16.52 7.71
CA ALA A 262 -15.14 -15.40 7.32
C ALA A 262 -15.95 -14.10 7.17
N LEU A 263 -15.79 -13.17 8.12
CA LEU A 263 -16.13 -11.76 7.92
C LEU A 263 -15.39 -11.24 6.69
N SER A 264 -16.00 -10.38 5.87
CA SER A 264 -15.32 -9.71 4.76
C SER A 264 -15.76 -8.25 4.69
N ILE A 265 -14.84 -7.36 4.33
CA ILE A 265 -15.11 -5.93 4.09
C ILE A 265 -14.71 -5.59 2.66
N SER A 266 -15.43 -4.66 2.02
CA SER A 266 -15.11 -4.25 0.64
C SER A 266 -13.95 -3.25 0.61
N ASP A 267 -13.27 -3.14 -0.54
CA ASP A 267 -12.17 -2.19 -0.75
C ASP A 267 -12.63 -0.72 -0.54
N ALA A 268 -13.91 -0.43 -0.81
CA ALA A 268 -14.51 0.90 -0.61
C ALA A 268 -14.80 1.18 0.88
N ASP A 269 -15.34 0.20 1.61
CA ASP A 269 -15.61 0.32 3.05
C ASP A 269 -14.32 0.41 3.86
N PHE A 270 -13.28 -0.28 3.40
CA PHE A 270 -11.95 -0.23 3.96
C PHE A 270 -11.22 1.09 3.65
N ALA A 271 -11.40 1.66 2.46
CA ALA A 271 -10.88 2.98 2.12
C ALA A 271 -11.58 4.09 2.94
N ALA A 272 -12.90 3.96 3.19
CA ALA A 272 -13.65 4.86 4.07
C ALA A 272 -13.20 4.73 5.55
N LEU A 273 -12.89 3.51 6.02
CA LEU A 273 -12.23 3.25 7.31
C LEU A 273 -10.90 4.00 7.47
N ASN A 274 -10.17 4.24 6.37
CA ASN A 274 -8.85 4.85 6.35
C ASN A 274 -8.84 6.36 6.10
N ALA A 275 -9.94 6.93 5.59
CA ALA A 275 -10.06 8.36 5.32
C ALA A 275 -10.18 9.22 6.60
N GLY A 276 -10.28 8.60 7.77
CA GLY A 276 -9.96 9.23 9.05
C GLY A 276 -11.02 9.20 10.16
N LYS A 277 -12.05 8.35 10.07
CA LYS A 277 -13.14 8.31 11.07
C LYS A 277 -13.84 6.96 11.08
N LEU A 278 -13.59 6.06 12.04
CA LEU A 278 -14.70 5.38 12.73
C LEU A 278 -14.25 4.45 13.85
N ASN A 279 -15.01 4.58 14.93
CA ASN A 279 -15.28 3.54 15.90
C ASN A 279 -15.90 2.33 15.17
N LEU A 280 -15.19 1.20 15.16
CA LEU A 280 -15.57 -0.03 14.47
C LEU A 280 -17.00 -0.49 14.85
N VAL A 281 -17.41 -0.25 16.10
CA VAL A 281 -18.74 -0.60 16.64
C VAL A 281 -19.86 0.22 16.00
N ALA A 282 -19.63 1.52 15.78
CA ALA A 282 -20.62 2.42 15.19
C ALA A 282 -20.80 2.17 13.68
N ALA A 283 -19.74 1.78 12.98
CA ALA A 283 -19.78 1.46 11.56
C ALA A 283 -20.53 0.14 11.29
N LEU A 284 -20.43 -0.82 12.22
CA LEU A 284 -21.16 -2.08 12.22
C LEU A 284 -22.65 -1.91 12.55
N LEU A 285 -22.99 -1.16 13.60
CA LEU A 285 -24.38 -0.94 14.02
C LEU A 285 -25.16 0.01 13.09
N GLY A 286 -24.45 0.89 12.37
CA GLY A 286 -25.02 1.86 11.44
C GLY A 286 -25.22 1.38 10.00
N GLY A 287 -24.86 0.13 9.68
CA GLY A 287 -25.05 -0.45 8.35
C GLY A 287 -24.10 0.05 7.25
N ALA A 288 -23.02 0.74 7.62
CA ALA A 288 -21.97 1.22 6.72
C ALA A 288 -20.90 0.16 6.41
N ILE A 289 -20.86 -0.93 7.21
CA ILE A 289 -20.04 -2.11 6.96
C ILE A 289 -21.00 -3.28 6.69
N THR A 290 -20.85 -3.96 5.55
CA THR A 290 -21.58 -5.20 5.29
C THR A 290 -20.76 -6.39 5.74
N VAL A 291 -21.07 -6.92 6.92
CA VAL A 291 -20.49 -8.14 7.46
C VAL A 291 -21.24 -9.36 6.92
N ARG A 292 -20.51 -10.35 6.40
CA ARG A 292 -21.03 -11.72 6.24
C ARG A 292 -20.46 -12.58 7.36
N GLY A 293 -21.32 -13.04 8.27
CA GLY A 293 -20.94 -13.78 9.48
C GLY A 293 -21.82 -13.40 10.68
N ASP A 294 -21.55 -13.98 11.84
CA ASP A 294 -22.34 -13.74 13.05
C ASP A 294 -21.98 -12.40 13.71
N MET A 295 -22.89 -11.41 13.56
CA MET A 295 -22.78 -10.06 14.12
C MET A 295 -22.62 -10.01 15.64
N SER A 296 -23.00 -11.07 16.37
CA SER A 296 -22.86 -11.13 17.83
C SER A 296 -21.40 -11.23 18.28
N GLN A 297 -20.51 -11.79 17.43
CA GLN A 297 -19.09 -11.94 17.76
C GLN A 297 -18.28 -10.66 17.47
N VAL A 298 -18.72 -9.85 16.50
CA VAL A 298 -17.99 -8.64 16.12
C VAL A 298 -17.99 -7.60 17.23
N ALA A 299 -19.12 -7.46 17.93
CA ALA A 299 -19.21 -6.59 19.11
C ALA A 299 -18.24 -7.02 20.23
N ALA A 300 -17.99 -8.32 20.39
CA ALA A 300 -17.02 -8.84 21.34
C ALA A 300 -15.57 -8.51 20.93
N TYR A 301 -15.22 -8.63 19.64
CA TYR A 301 -13.88 -8.31 19.15
C TYR A 301 -13.54 -6.82 19.27
N THR A 302 -14.52 -5.94 19.03
CA THR A 302 -14.33 -4.49 19.10
C THR A 302 -14.10 -3.93 20.50
N ALA A 303 -14.55 -4.64 21.54
CA ALA A 303 -14.41 -4.22 22.93
C ALA A 303 -12.95 -4.32 23.46
N HIS A 304 -12.09 -5.03 22.71
CA HIS A 304 -10.69 -5.30 23.05
C HIS A 304 -9.70 -4.53 22.17
N PHE A 305 -10.16 -3.45 21.53
CA PHE A 305 -9.28 -2.49 20.88
C PHE A 305 -9.15 -1.25 21.76
N ASP A 306 -7.94 -0.71 21.84
CA ASP A 306 -7.67 0.52 22.58
C ASP A 306 -8.57 1.65 22.05
N ALA A 307 -9.29 2.31 22.95
CA ALA A 307 -10.24 3.37 22.64
C ALA A 307 -9.54 4.70 22.33
N ASP A 308 -8.24 4.82 22.66
CA ASP A 308 -7.49 6.07 22.61
C ASP A 308 -6.83 6.33 21.26
N VAL A 309 -7.64 6.59 20.22
CA VAL A 309 -7.17 7.37 19.07
C VAL A 309 -7.82 8.72 19.18
N ASN A 310 -7.03 9.73 19.55
CA ASN A 310 -7.51 11.09 19.55
C ASN A 310 -7.82 11.52 18.11
N PRO A 311 -9.10 11.71 17.71
CA PRO A 311 -9.45 12.06 16.33
C PRO A 311 -8.82 13.39 15.89
N ALA A 312 -8.50 14.30 16.82
CA ALA A 312 -7.78 15.52 16.52
C ALA A 312 -6.34 15.26 16.04
N GLN A 313 -5.68 14.24 16.58
CA GLN A 313 -4.31 13.88 16.19
C GLN A 313 -4.28 13.45 14.73
N SER A 314 -5.19 12.56 14.35
CA SER A 314 -5.27 12.07 12.96
C SER A 314 -5.54 13.21 11.97
N LEU A 315 -6.39 14.17 12.37
CA LEU A 315 -6.65 15.37 11.58
C LEU A 315 -5.43 16.28 11.46
N LEU A 316 -4.62 16.44 12.51
CA LEU A 316 -3.42 17.27 12.46
C LEU A 316 -2.33 16.63 11.61
N GLU A 317 -2.08 15.33 11.76
CA GLU A 317 -1.04 14.61 11.02
C GLU A 317 -1.32 14.51 9.51
N SER A 318 -2.59 14.52 9.12
CA SER A 318 -3.02 14.49 7.70
C SER A 318 -3.03 15.87 7.02
N MET A 319 -2.66 16.95 7.72
CA MET A 319 -2.62 18.29 7.13
C MET A 319 -1.68 18.43 5.91
N PRO A 320 -0.45 17.86 5.87
CA PRO A 320 0.43 17.96 4.70
C PRO A 320 -0.22 17.43 3.41
N GLU A 321 -0.97 16.35 3.50
CA GLU A 321 -1.65 15.73 2.35
C GLU A 321 -2.83 16.57 1.85
N ARG A 322 -3.48 17.30 2.77
CA ARG A 322 -4.60 18.21 2.44
C ARG A 322 -4.14 19.60 2.05
N PHE A 323 -2.85 19.90 2.15
CA PHE A 323 -2.31 21.21 1.83
C PHE A 323 -2.45 21.51 0.34
N ASN A 324 -3.02 22.68 0.03
CA ASN A 324 -3.18 23.19 -1.31
C ASN A 324 -2.21 24.36 -1.51
N ALA A 325 -1.06 24.06 -2.10
CA ALA A 325 -0.01 25.03 -2.42
C ALA A 325 -0.50 26.19 -3.30
N GLU A 326 -1.44 25.97 -4.21
CA GLU A 326 -2.01 27.04 -5.05
C GLU A 326 -2.84 28.01 -4.24
N LYS A 327 -3.71 27.51 -3.37
CA LYS A 327 -4.52 28.35 -2.46
C LYS A 327 -3.68 29.04 -1.39
N ALA A 328 -2.58 28.41 -0.97
CA ALA A 328 -1.64 29.00 -0.02
C ALA A 328 -0.90 30.22 -0.60
N GLY A 329 -0.67 30.27 -1.92
CA GLY A 329 0.08 31.37 -2.55
C GLY A 329 1.49 31.49 -1.97
N ASP A 330 1.82 32.68 -1.47
CA ASP A 330 3.10 33.02 -0.81
C ASP A 330 3.01 32.95 0.73
N LEU A 331 2.02 32.23 1.27
CA LEU A 331 1.85 32.06 2.70
C LEU A 331 3.07 31.36 3.31
N GLU A 332 3.73 32.05 4.25
CA GLU A 332 4.67 31.46 5.20
C GLU A 332 4.11 31.65 6.61
N ALA A 333 4.07 30.57 7.38
CA ALA A 333 3.49 30.59 8.73
C ALA A 333 4.00 29.45 9.60
N VAL A 334 4.20 29.71 10.88
CA VAL A 334 4.37 28.74 11.96
C VAL A 334 3.11 28.77 12.82
N VAL A 335 2.26 27.76 12.69
CA VAL A 335 0.94 27.70 13.33
C VAL A 335 0.96 26.64 14.44
N GLY A 336 0.70 27.05 15.66
CA GLY A 336 0.51 26.16 16.79
C GLY A 336 -0.92 25.66 16.88
N TYR A 337 -1.09 24.41 17.28
CA TYR A 337 -2.37 23.82 17.66
C TYR A 337 -2.24 23.22 19.05
N GLN A 338 -2.99 23.73 20.02
CA GLN A 338 -3.13 23.16 21.36
C GLN A 338 -4.54 22.58 21.48
N ILE A 339 -4.65 21.27 21.32
CA ILE A 339 -5.94 20.56 21.40
C ILE A 339 -5.96 19.76 22.69
N ASP A 340 -6.72 20.23 23.68
CA ASP A 340 -6.63 19.77 25.07
C ASP A 340 -5.17 19.71 25.56
N ASP A 341 -4.63 18.53 25.87
CA ASP A 341 -3.25 18.30 26.30
C ASP A 341 -2.26 18.12 25.13
N MET A 342 -2.75 17.97 23.91
CA MET A 342 -1.92 17.77 22.72
C MET A 342 -1.42 19.09 22.13
N GLY A 343 -0.13 19.12 21.79
CA GLY A 343 0.51 20.26 21.14
C GLY A 343 1.12 19.88 19.79
N TYR A 344 0.74 20.58 18.72
CA TYR A 344 1.24 20.40 17.36
C TYR A 344 1.72 21.72 16.77
N THR A 345 2.66 21.64 15.83
CA THR A 345 3.11 22.79 15.03
C THR A 345 2.99 22.45 13.56
N VAL A 346 2.33 23.33 12.81
CA VAL A 346 2.23 23.29 11.36
C VAL A 346 3.14 24.37 10.80
N LEU A 347 4.14 23.98 10.03
CA LEU A 347 5.05 24.88 9.33
C LEU A 347 4.66 24.93 7.85
N ILE A 348 4.31 26.12 7.36
CA ILE A 348 4.09 26.39 5.94
C ILE A 348 5.25 27.25 5.46
N ARG A 349 6.03 26.74 4.50
CA ARG A 349 7.15 27.47 3.92
C ARG A 349 7.45 26.98 2.51
N ASN A 350 7.82 27.89 1.60
CA ASN A 350 8.16 27.52 0.22
C ASN A 350 7.09 26.63 -0.46
N ARG A 351 5.81 26.94 -0.22
CA ARG A 351 4.67 26.15 -0.75
C ARG A 351 4.68 24.67 -0.31
N THR A 352 5.32 24.36 0.80
CA THR A 352 5.25 23.05 1.47
C THR A 352 4.65 23.21 2.86
N CYS A 353 4.00 22.15 3.34
CA CYS A 353 3.42 22.08 4.67
C CYS A 353 4.04 20.89 5.42
N MET A 354 4.58 21.15 6.61
CA MET A 354 5.15 20.13 7.50
C MET A 354 4.41 20.19 8.84
N VAL A 355 4.23 19.03 9.46
CA VAL A 355 3.60 18.94 10.78
C VAL A 355 4.57 18.29 11.76
N PHE A 356 4.67 18.89 12.93
CA PHE A 356 5.47 18.39 14.04
C PHE A 356 4.53 18.05 15.21
N PRO A 357 4.62 16.84 15.80
CA PRO A 357 3.80 16.41 16.93
C PRO A 357 4.30 16.99 18.26
N ARG A 358 4.67 18.27 18.24
CA ARG A 358 5.10 19.07 19.39
C ARG A 358 4.73 20.52 19.14
N LEU A 359 4.30 21.23 20.17
CA LEU A 359 4.10 22.68 20.11
C LEU A 359 5.45 23.40 20.26
N LEU A 360 5.96 23.93 19.16
CA LEU A 360 7.21 24.68 19.09
C LEU A 360 6.91 26.17 19.34
N LYS A 361 7.84 26.88 19.98
CA LYS A 361 7.74 28.33 20.19
C LYS A 361 8.96 29.03 19.59
N PRO A 362 8.80 30.23 18.99
CA PRO A 362 7.54 30.98 18.82
C PRO A 362 6.65 30.42 17.69
N CYS A 363 5.34 30.62 17.82
CA CYS A 363 4.35 30.44 16.75
C CYS A 363 3.82 31.83 16.33
N ASP A 364 3.51 32.01 15.05
CA ASP A 364 2.88 33.23 14.53
C ASP A 364 1.41 33.34 14.99
N THR A 365 0.75 32.18 15.08
CA THR A 365 -0.59 32.05 15.67
C THR A 365 -0.74 30.69 16.34
N LEU A 366 -1.56 30.62 17.39
CA LEU A 366 -1.88 29.41 18.13
C LEU A 366 -3.40 29.24 18.22
N LEU A 367 -3.93 28.13 17.71
CA LEU A 367 -5.31 27.72 17.95
C LEU A 367 -5.39 26.85 19.20
N LYS A 368 -6.33 27.15 20.09
CA LYS A 368 -6.69 26.32 21.25
C LYS A 368 -8.13 25.84 21.12
N ALA A 369 -8.35 24.55 21.32
CA ALA A 369 -9.69 23.96 21.31
C ALA A 369 -9.73 22.64 22.10
N LYS A 370 -10.92 22.13 22.38
CA LYS A 370 -11.10 20.73 22.81
C LYS A 370 -11.07 19.80 21.61
N VAL A 371 -10.78 18.53 21.83
CA VAL A 371 -10.78 17.49 20.78
C VAL A 371 -12.07 17.49 19.98
N ASP A 372 -13.22 17.41 20.65
CA ASP A 372 -14.53 17.32 19.99
C ASP A 372 -14.84 18.57 19.15
N ASP A 373 -14.56 19.76 19.68
CA ASP A 373 -14.80 21.03 18.98
C ASP A 373 -13.86 21.19 17.77
N PHE A 374 -12.59 20.77 17.89
CA PHE A 374 -11.64 20.80 16.79
C PHE A 374 -12.02 19.82 15.66
N VAL A 375 -12.46 18.62 16.02
CA VAL A 375 -12.94 17.62 15.05
C VAL A 375 -14.19 18.13 14.35
N ALA A 376 -15.16 18.64 15.11
CA ALA A 376 -16.40 19.17 14.55
C ALA A 376 -16.11 20.34 13.59
N MET A 377 -15.19 21.23 13.95
CA MET A 377 -14.77 22.33 13.07
C MET A 377 -14.09 21.80 11.80
N SER A 378 -13.13 20.89 11.96
CA SER A 378 -12.32 20.38 10.84
C SER A 378 -13.15 19.60 9.83
N THR A 379 -14.19 18.92 10.30
CA THR A 379 -15.10 18.11 9.48
C THR A 379 -16.28 18.92 8.94
N GLY A 380 -16.43 20.17 9.37
CA GLY A 380 -17.46 21.09 8.88
C GLY A 380 -18.82 20.94 9.56
N THR A 381 -18.93 20.15 10.63
CA THR A 381 -20.16 20.03 11.44
C THR A 381 -20.32 21.20 12.43
N LEU A 382 -19.22 21.87 12.79
CA LEU A 382 -19.22 23.09 13.59
C LEU A 382 -18.71 24.28 12.75
N ASN A 383 -19.46 25.38 12.76
CA ASN A 383 -19.03 26.61 12.09
C ASN A 383 -17.89 27.28 12.86
N ALA A 384 -16.75 27.53 12.19
CA ALA A 384 -15.56 28.09 12.82
C ALA A 384 -15.75 29.50 13.40
N GLN A 385 -16.60 30.34 12.78
CA GLN A 385 -16.88 31.69 13.29
C GLN A 385 -17.74 31.63 14.56
N GLU A 386 -18.76 30.78 14.56
CA GLU A 386 -19.60 30.55 15.74
C GLU A 386 -18.79 29.93 16.88
N ALA A 387 -17.93 28.96 16.60
CA ALA A 387 -17.06 28.33 17.58
C ALA A 387 -16.07 29.32 18.22
N PHE A 388 -15.58 30.28 17.44
CA PHE A 388 -14.74 31.37 17.93
C PHE A 388 -15.54 32.34 18.82
N MET A 389 -16.72 32.79 18.37
CA MET A 389 -17.58 33.71 19.12
C MET A 389 -18.09 33.12 20.45
N THR A 390 -18.32 31.81 20.49
CA THR A 390 -18.77 31.08 21.68
C THR A 390 -17.61 30.68 22.62
N GLY A 391 -16.36 30.95 22.23
CA GLY A 391 -15.17 30.64 23.02
C GLY A 391 -14.74 29.18 23.02
N LYS A 392 -15.41 28.32 22.23
CA LYS A 392 -15.04 26.91 22.01
C LYS A 392 -13.70 26.76 21.28
N ILE A 393 -13.36 27.75 20.47
CA ILE A 393 -12.08 27.87 19.79
C ILE A 393 -11.49 29.23 20.13
N GLN A 394 -10.25 29.22 20.58
CA GLN A 394 -9.50 30.44 20.90
C GLN A 394 -8.31 30.55 19.94
N ILE A 395 -8.01 31.76 19.49
CA ILE A 395 -6.87 32.03 18.63
C ILE A 395 -6.00 33.07 19.34
N GLU A 396 -4.75 32.71 19.63
CA GLU A 396 -3.72 33.64 20.07
C GLU A 396 -2.85 34.02 18.87
N GLY A 397 -2.43 35.29 18.78
CA GLY A 397 -1.71 35.80 17.60
C GLY A 397 -2.66 36.41 16.57
N ASP A 398 -2.41 36.19 15.27
CA ASP A 398 -3.18 36.78 14.17
C ASP A 398 -4.35 35.87 13.69
N PRO A 399 -5.62 36.23 13.94
CA PRO A 399 -6.78 35.45 13.48
C PRO A 399 -6.96 35.46 11.96
N LEU A 400 -6.50 36.50 11.26
CA LEU A 400 -6.56 36.56 9.80
C LEU A 400 -5.56 35.60 9.17
N LEU A 401 -4.38 35.44 9.79
CA LEU A 401 -3.41 34.41 9.41
C LEU A 401 -4.03 33.02 9.55
N MET A 402 -4.69 32.75 10.68
CA MET A 402 -5.37 31.47 10.90
C MET A 402 -6.46 31.19 9.85
N GLN A 403 -7.19 32.21 9.42
CA GLN A 403 -8.17 32.07 8.34
C GLN A 403 -7.53 31.75 6.98
N LYS A 404 -6.39 32.36 6.66
CA LYS A 404 -5.63 32.07 5.43
C LYS A 404 -5.06 30.66 5.46
N VAL A 405 -4.52 30.24 6.60
CA VAL A 405 -4.05 28.87 6.85
C VAL A 405 -5.19 27.89 6.60
N ALA A 406 -6.35 28.06 7.24
CA ALA A 406 -7.50 27.17 7.08
C ALA A 406 -7.97 27.04 5.61
N LYS A 407 -7.97 28.14 4.84
CA LYS A 407 -8.32 28.15 3.41
C LYS A 407 -7.29 27.43 2.52
N SER A 408 -6.08 27.28 3.01
CA SER A 408 -4.98 26.58 2.32
C SER A 408 -5.09 25.06 2.43
N PHE A 409 -6.02 24.52 3.22
CA PHE A 409 -6.25 23.08 3.33
C PHE A 409 -7.57 22.68 2.68
N ARG A 410 -7.57 21.51 2.05
CA ARG A 410 -8.80 20.81 1.65
C ARG A 410 -9.50 20.31 2.91
N ARG A 411 -10.84 20.25 2.88
CA ARG A 411 -11.59 19.61 3.95
C ARG A 411 -11.24 18.11 4.00
N PRO A 412 -11.20 17.50 5.18
CA PRO A 412 -11.16 16.04 5.28
C PRO A 412 -12.41 15.50 4.57
N GLU A 413 -12.22 14.57 3.63
CA GLU A 413 -13.34 13.80 3.09
C GLU A 413 -13.93 12.97 4.24
N VAL A 414 -15.26 13.00 4.37
CA VAL A 414 -15.97 12.39 5.50
C VAL A 414 -16.07 10.90 5.32
#